data_AF-A0A7X2PNS7-F1
#
_entry.id   AF-A0A7X2PNS7-F1
#
_cell.length_a   1.000
_cell.length_b   1.000
_cell.length_c   1.000
_cell.angle_alpha   90.00
_cell.angle_beta   90.00
_cell.angle_gamma   90.00
#
_symmetry.space_group_name_H-M   'P 1'
#
loop_
_entity.id
_entity.type
_entity.pdbx_description
1 polymer ?
#
loop_
_entity_poly.entity_id
_entity_poly.type
_entity_poly.pdbx_seq_one_letter_code
_entity_poly.pdbx_strand_id
1 'polypeptide(L)' 'MATVRLTRNYRFSASHRLHLTSLSEAENQRLFGKCNNPHGHGH' A
#
# COMPACT_ATOMS: atom_id res chain seq x y z
N MET A 1 -27.78 4.74 -31.14
CA MET A 1 -27.98 4.13 -29.80
C MET A 1 -27.10 4.87 -28.82
N ALA A 2 -27.59 5.15 -27.60
CA ALA A 2 -26.81 5.84 -26.58
C ALA A 2 -25.89 4.87 -25.83
N THR A 3 -24.63 5.26 -25.62
CA THR A 3 -23.65 4.49 -24.85
C THR A 3 -23.85 4.72 -23.36
N VAL A 4 -23.85 3.65 -22.56
CA VAL A 4 -23.96 3.71 -21.10
C VAL A 4 -22.72 3.08 -20.47
N ARG A 5 -22.26 3.65 -19.34
CA ARG A 5 -21.18 3.09 -18.53
C ARG A 5 -21.70 2.67 -17.16
N LEU A 6 -21.51 1.41 -16.82
CA LEU A 6 -21.87 0.83 -15.53
C LEU A 6 -20.62 0.48 -14.74
N THR A 7 -20.61 0.80 -13.44
CA THR A 7 -19.51 0.48 -12.52
C THR A 7 -20.04 -0.11 -11.23
N ARG A 8 -19.26 -1.01 -10.63
CA ARG A 8 -19.53 -1.61 -9.32
C ARG A 8 -18.24 -1.60 -8.50
N ASN A 9 -18.36 -1.20 -7.23
CA ASN A 9 -17.23 -1.11 -6.31
C ASN A 9 -17.27 -2.25 -5.29
N TYR A 10 -16.08 -2.76 -4.95
CA TYR A 10 -15.86 -3.72 -3.87
C TYR A 10 -14.77 -3.20 -2.95
N ARG A 11 -14.78 -3.67 -1.71
CA ARG A 11 -13.74 -3.38 -0.70
C ARG A 11 -13.22 -4.69 -0.17
N PHE A 12 -11.95 -4.71 0.19
CA PHE A 12 -11.33 -5.77 0.96
C PHE A 12 -10.38 -5.12 1.95
N SER A 13 -10.09 -5.84 3.03
CA SER A 13 -9.12 -5.43 4.03
C SER A 13 -7.81 -6.18 3.80
N ALA A 14 -6.69 -5.47 3.85
CA ALA A 14 -5.37 -6.07 3.70
C ALA A 14 -4.33 -5.33 4.51
N SER A 15 -3.32 -6.07 4.98
CA SER A 15 -2.13 -5.50 5.61
C SER A 15 -0.93 -5.54 4.66
N HIS A 16 0.00 -4.60 4.86
CA HIS A 16 1.25 -4.54 4.13
C HIS A 16 2.33 -3.73 4.88
N ARG A 17 3.55 -3.79 4.36
CA ARG A 17 4.70 -2.97 4.77
C ARG A 17 5.39 -2.46 3.52
N LEU A 18 5.67 -1.16 3.45
CA LEU A 18 6.50 -0.62 2.38
C LEU A 18 7.96 -0.79 2.78
N HIS A 19 8.68 -1.72 2.17
CA HIS A 19 10.09 -2.00 2.44
C HIS A 19 10.77 -2.50 1.16
N LEU A 20 11.98 -1.98 0.87
CA LEU A 20 12.80 -2.40 -0.27
C LEU A 20 14.02 -3.17 0.24
N THR A 21 14.18 -4.41 -0.24
CA THR A 21 15.29 -5.30 0.14
C THR A 21 16.66 -4.81 -0.33
N SER A 22 16.68 -3.92 -1.34
CA SER A 22 17.90 -3.30 -1.86
C SER A 22 18.39 -2.10 -1.05
N LEU A 23 17.63 -1.66 -0.04
CA LEU A 23 17.98 -0.53 0.83
C LEU A 23 18.32 -1.02 2.23
N SER A 24 19.18 -0.29 2.93
CA SER A 24 19.39 -0.52 4.37
C SER A 24 18.13 -0.18 5.17
N GLU A 25 18.05 -0.64 6.42
CA GLU A 25 16.91 -0.35 7.30
C GLU A 25 16.77 1.16 7.56
N ALA A 26 17.88 1.88 7.72
CA ALA A 26 17.87 3.33 7.94
C ALA A 26 17.36 4.10 6.71
N GLU A 27 17.72 3.66 5.51
CA GLU A 27 17.21 4.24 4.26
C GLU A 27 15.72 3.95 4.07
N ASN A 28 15.30 2.73 4.37
CA ASN A 28 13.89 2.32 4.38
C ASN A 28 13.06 3.16 5.36
N GLN A 29 13.55 3.35 6.58
CA GLN A 29 12.88 4.15 7.60
C GLN A 29 12.83 5.63 7.20
N ARG A 30 13.90 6.18 6.61
CA ARG A 30 13.93 7.57 6.12
C ARG A 30 12.96 7.79 4.96
N LEU A 31 12.87 6.81 4.04
CA LEU A 31 12.05 6.92 2.84
C LEU A 31 10.55 6.69 3.12
N PHE A 32 10.23 5.60 3.84
CA PHE A 32 8.85 5.16 4.03
C PHE A 32 8.27 5.52 5.41
N GLY A 33 9.10 5.95 6.37
CA GLY A 33 8.67 6.44 7.68
C GLY A 33 7.74 5.45 8.39
N LYS A 34 6.55 5.92 8.79
CA LYS A 34 5.53 5.09 9.47
C LYS A 34 5.07 3.89 8.64
N CYS A 35 5.08 3.98 7.31
CA CYS A 35 4.69 2.89 6.42
C CYS A 35 5.74 1.76 6.36
N ASN A 36 6.97 2.00 6.84
CA ASN A 36 7.99 0.97 7.02
C ASN A 36 7.87 0.20 8.33
N ASN A 37 6.82 0.42 9.15
CA ASN A 37 6.65 -0.27 10.44
C ASN A 37 7.00 -1.78 10.29
N PRO A 38 7.93 -2.33 11.09
CA PRO A 38 8.30 -3.74 11.04
C PRO A 38 7.11 -4.70 11.18
N HIS A 39 6.02 -4.27 11.83
CA HIS A 39 4.79 -5.04 11.98
C HIS A 39 3.70 -4.70 10.94
N GLY A 40 4.03 -3.85 9.96
CA GLY A 40 3.13 -3.42 8.91
C GLY A 40 2.05 -2.44 9.36
N HIS A 41 1.09 -2.23 8.46
CA HIS A 41 -0.14 -1.47 8.66
C HIS A 41 -1.22 -2.02 7.71
N GLY A 42 -2.47 -1.61 7.86
CA GLY A 42 -3.57 -2.08 7.02
C GLY A 42 -4.40 -0.95 6.41
N HIS A 43 -5.26 -1.34 5.46
CA HIS A 43 -6.25 -0.51 4.79
C HIS A 43 -7.56 -1.27 4.62
#